data_AF-A0A7X6XAB4-F1
#
_entry.id   AF-A0A7X6XAB4-F1
#
_cell.length_a   1.000
_cell.length_b   1.000
_cell.length_c   1.000
_cell.angle_alpha   90.00
_cell.angle_beta   90.00
_cell.angle_gamma   90.00
#
_symmetry.space_group_name_H-M   'P 1'
#
loop_
_entity.id
_entity.type
_entity.pdbx_description
1 polymer ?
#
loop_
_entity_poly.entity_id
_entity_poly.type
_entity_poly.pdbx_seq_one_letter_code
_entity_poly.pdbx_strand_id
1 'polypeptide(L)' 'MTFKELLAVKEMTGYYFSKHSGIHQPAVSNLVTGKRDPLNMRVYTCKKAAETLGMSLVEFYEVLDNKD' A
#
# COMPACT_ATOMS: atom_id res chain seq x y z
N MET A 1 -4.15 -10.22 2.25
CA MET A 1 -3.20 -10.29 1.09
C MET A 1 -1.96 -9.42 1.31
N THR A 2 -0.90 -9.61 0.53
CA THR A 2 0.30 -8.78 0.55
C THR A 2 0.10 -7.44 -0.18
N PHE A 3 0.95 -6.46 0.13
CA PHE A 3 0.93 -5.17 -0.58
C PHE A 3 1.25 -5.31 -2.08
N LYS A 4 2.10 -6.28 -2.44
CA LYS A 4 2.43 -6.57 -3.84
C LYS A 4 1.21 -7.08 -4.61
N GLU A 5 0.45 -8.01 -4.01
CA GLU A 5 -0.79 -8.52 -4.61
C GLU A 5 -1.84 -7.43 -4.73
N LEU A 6 -1.96 -6.57 -3.71
CA LEU A 6 -2.87 -5.44 -3.75
C LEU A 6 -2.57 -4.48 -4.92
N LEU A 7 -1.29 -4.17 -5.13
CA LEU A 7 -0.88 -3.37 -6.28
C LEU A 7 -1.21 -4.07 -7.61
N ALA A 8 -1.04 -5.39 -7.70
CA ALA A 8 -1.40 -6.15 -8.90
C ALA A 8 -2.90 -6.13 -9.18
N VAL A 9 -3.75 -6.29 -8.15
CA VAL A 9 -5.22 -6.18 -8.27
C VAL A 9 -5.65 -4.80 -8.74
N LYS A 10 -4.93 -3.75 -8.31
CA LYS A 10 -5.17 -2.37 -8.74
C LYS A 10 -4.46 -2.00 -10.05
N GLU A 11 -3.81 -2.96 -10.71
CA GLU A 11 -3.06 -2.75 -11.95
C GLU A 11 -1.99 -1.66 -11.84
N MET A 12 -1.39 -1.50 -10.65
CA MET A 12 -0.39 -0.48 -10.35
C MET A 12 1.00 -1.09 -10.18
N THR A 13 2.01 -0.41 -10.71
CA THR A 13 3.41 -0.72 -10.38
C THR A 13 3.83 0.02 -9.10
N GLY A 14 4.83 -0.50 -8.38
CA GLY A 14 5.40 0.22 -7.22
C GLY A 14 5.96 1.60 -7.58
N TYR A 15 6.49 1.76 -8.80
CA TYR A 15 6.96 3.05 -9.31
C TYR A 15 5.79 4.03 -9.50
N TYR A 16 4.73 3.61 -10.18
CA TYR A 16 3.52 4.41 -10.37
C TYR A 16 2.93 4.83 -9.02
N PHE A 17 2.77 3.86 -8.11
CA PHE A 17 2.25 4.11 -6.77
C PHE A 17 3.11 5.14 -6.00
N SER A 18 4.44 5.03 -6.04
CA SER A 18 5.34 5.99 -5.38
C SER A 18 5.16 7.42 -5.90
N LYS A 19 4.99 7.59 -7.22
CA LYS A 19 4.81 8.90 -7.84
C LYS A 19 3.50 9.58 -7.46
N HIS A 20 2.44 8.82 -7.20
CA HIS A 20 1.10 9.35 -6.95
C HIS A 20 0.74 9.42 -5.45
N SER A 21 1.28 8.52 -4.62
CA SER A 21 1.01 8.50 -3.17
C SER A 21 1.85 9.49 -2.36
N GLY A 22 2.92 10.03 -2.94
CA GLY A 22 3.92 10.81 -2.20
C GLY A 22 4.73 9.98 -1.20
N ILE A 23 4.68 8.65 -1.30
CA ILE A 23 5.52 7.73 -0.51
C ILE A 23 6.80 7.48 -1.30
N HIS A 24 7.95 7.74 -0.66
CA HIS A 24 9.26 7.57 -1.28
C HIS A 24 9.47 6.15 -1.82
N GLN A 25 10.05 6.04 -3.02
CA GLN A 25 10.24 4.77 -3.72
C GLN A 25 10.97 3.67 -2.91
N PRO A 26 12.01 3.97 -2.10
CA PRO A 26 12.60 2.97 -1.21
C PRO A 26 11.63 2.43 -0.15
N ALA A 27 10.74 3.28 0.37
CA ALA A 27 9.71 2.84 1.31
C ALA A 27 8.70 1.92 0.62
N VAL A 28 8.23 2.28 -0.58
CA VAL A 28 7.35 1.42 -1.39
C VAL A 28 8.01 0.07 -1.69
N SER A 29 9.29 0.06 -2.05
CA SER A 29 10.04 -1.19 -2.28
C SER A 29 10.06 -2.09 -1.05
N ASN A 30 10.24 -1.53 0.15
CA ASN A 30 10.19 -2.31 1.40
C ASN A 30 8.79 -2.90 1.67
N LEU A 31 7.71 -2.22 1.28
CA LEU A 31 6.34 -2.72 1.40
C LEU A 31 6.09 -3.86 0.39
N VAL A 32 6.50 -3.67 -0.86
CA VAL A 32 6.31 -4.66 -1.95
C VAL A 32 7.11 -5.95 -1.69
N THR A 33 8.29 -5.83 -1.11
CA THR A 33 9.14 -6.99 -0.75
C THR A 33 8.77 -7.62 0.60
N GLY A 34 7.77 -7.08 1.32
CA GLY A 34 7.36 -7.57 2.63
C GLY A 34 8.36 -7.28 3.76
N LYS A 35 9.44 -6.53 3.50
CA LYS A 35 10.41 -6.10 4.52
C LYS A 35 9.79 -5.18 5.58
N ARG A 36 8.71 -4.49 5.22
CA ARG A 36 7.88 -3.70 6.14
C ARG A 36 6.41 -3.99 5.92
N ASP A 37 5.68 -4.08 7.03
CA ASP A 37 4.23 -4.21 7.00
C ASP A 37 3.58 -2.84 6.67
N PRO A 38 2.72 -2.74 5.65
CA PRO A 38 1.96 -1.52 5.39
C PRO A 38 1.06 -1.10 6.55
N LEU A 39 0.61 -2.04 7.39
CA LEU A 39 -0.24 -1.75 8.55
C LEU A 39 0.53 -1.02 9.67
N ASN A 40 1.86 -1.11 9.66
CA ASN A 40 2.74 -0.41 10.61
C ASN A 40 3.13 1.01 10.14
N MET A 41 2.59 1.49 9.02
CA MET A 41 2.79 2.87 8.60
C MET A 41 2.01 3.85 9.50
N ARG A 42 2.42 5.13 9.51
CA ARG A 42 1.62 6.17 10.16
C ARG A 42 0.24 6.26 9.49
N VAL A 43 -0.81 6.50 10.27
CA VAL A 43 -2.20 6.60 9.78
C VAL A 43 -2.34 7.55 8.58
N TYR A 44 -1.66 8.70 8.61
CA TYR A 44 -1.66 9.65 7.50
C TYR A 44 -1.06 9.07 6.20
N THR A 45 -0.02 8.24 6.33
CA THR A 45 0.59 7.52 5.19
C THR A 45 -0.32 6.41 4.68
N CYS A 46 -0.99 5.66 5.57
CA CYS A 46 -2.00 4.68 5.18
C CYS A 46 -3.14 5.35 4.40
N LYS A 47 -3.61 6.51 4.88
CA LYS A 47 -4.65 7.29 4.20
C LYS A 47 -4.23 7.67 2.77
N LYS A 48 -3.01 8.20 2.58
CA LYS A 48 -2.49 8.50 1.23
C LYS A 48 -2.38 7.27 0.35
N ALA A 49 -1.94 6.14 0.91
CA ALA A 49 -1.88 4.88 0.19
C ALA A 49 -3.26 4.43 -0.28
N ALA A 50 -4.25 4.43 0.62
CA ALA A 50 -5.63 4.09 0.34
C ALA A 50 -6.24 4.99 -0.75
N GLU A 51 -6.08 6.32 -0.62
CA GLU A 51 -6.54 7.29 -1.61
C GLU A 51 -5.92 7.04 -3.00
N THR A 52 -4.62 6.72 -3.05
CA THR A 52 -3.93 6.39 -4.31
C THR A 52 -4.45 5.11 -4.94
N LEU A 53 -4.85 4.13 -4.12
CA LEU A 53 -5.42 2.85 -4.56
C LEU A 53 -6.92 2.94 -4.89
N GLY A 54 -7.50 4.14 -4.77
CA GLY A 54 -8.93 4.38 -5.00
C GLY A 54 -9.82 3.61 -4.02
N MET A 55 -9.43 3.59 -2.74
CA MET A 55 -10.22 2.95 -1.67
C MET A 55 -10.22 3.80 -0.41
N SER A 56 -11.16 3.49 0.48
CA SER A 56 -11.21 4.05 1.82
C SER A 56 -10.07 3.50 2.70
N LEU A 57 -9.76 4.22 3.77
CA LEU A 57 -8.80 3.76 4.76
C LEU A 57 -9.24 2.44 5.42
N VAL A 58 -10.54 2.25 5.64
CA VAL A 58 -11.09 1.03 6.25
C VAL A 58 -10.86 -0.18 5.36
N GLU A 59 -11.22 -0.08 4.07
CA GLU A 59 -10.98 -1.14 3.09
C GLU A 59 -9.49 -1.49 2.96
N PHE A 60 -8.61 -0.49 3.03
CA PHE A 60 -7.17 -0.71 3.01
C PHE A 60 -6.70 -1.58 4.18
N TYR A 61 -7.20 -1.33 5.39
CA TYR A 61 -6.91 -2.17 6.56
C TYR A 61 -7.50 -3.57 6.39
N GLU A 62 -8.78 -3.69 6.05
CA GLU A 62 -9.45 -4.99 5.90
C GLU A 62 -8.77 -5.89 4.86
N VAL A 63 -8.39 -5.35 3.70
CA VAL A 63 -7.73 -6.12 2.64
C VAL A 63 -6.34 -6.61 3.05
N LEU A 64 -5.62 -5.81 3.84
CA LEU A 64 -4.26 -6.12 4.29
C LEU A 64 -4.20 -6.90 5.61
N ASP A 65 -5.26 -6.85 6.43
CA ASP A 65 -5.39 -7.56 7.70
C ASP A 65 -5.94 -8.97 7.53
N ASN A 66 -6.72 -9.21 6.45
CA ASN A 66 -7.10 -10.56 5.98
C ASN A 66 -5.89 -11.31 5.39
N LYS A 67 -4.82 -11.46 6.16
CA LYS A 67 -3.71 -12.39 5.96
C LYS A 67 -4.10 -13.72 6.62
N ASP A 68 -5.03 -14.45 6.00
CA ASP A 68 -5.12 -15.89 6.21
C ASP A 68 -3.93 -16.60 5.54
#